data_AF-A0AAW1DW69-F1
#
_entry.id   AF-A0AAW1DW69-F1
#
_cell.length_a   1.000
_cell.length_b   1.000
_cell.length_c   1.000
_cell.angle_alpha   90.00
_cell.angle_beta   90.00
_cell.angle_gamma   90.00
#
_symmetry.space_group_name_H-M   'P 1'
#
loop_
_entity.id
_entity.type
_entity.pdbx_description
1 polymer ?
#
loop_
_entity_poly.entity_id
_entity_poly.type
_entity_poly.pdbx_seq_one_letter_code
_entity_poly.pdbx_strand_id
1 'polypeptide(L)'
;MSDIYESAANSLGLFSSPCLTKVELRVTCKGISDRDALSKPDPCFVLKMKSHGQWMEVDRTEVIRSCVNPTYSKVFTLDFYFEEVQRLRLELYDVNSSHTGLKEADFLGSVECTLGQVGHLDGPRC
;
A
#
# COMPACT_ATOMS: atom_id res chain seq x y z
N MET A 1 -41.39 -3.17 14.61
CA MET A 1 -40.85 -3.41 15.97
C MET A 1 -39.42 -3.99 15.90
N SER A 2 -38.70 -3.69 14.81
CA SER A 2 -37.40 -4.27 14.43
C SER A 2 -36.24 -3.27 14.54
N ASP A 3 -36.52 -1.99 14.70
CA ASP A 3 -35.57 -0.94 14.28
C ASP A 3 -34.65 -0.43 15.40
N ILE A 4 -34.84 -0.94 16.63
CA ILE A 4 -34.06 -0.53 17.81
C ILE A 4 -32.88 -1.48 18.08
N TYR A 5 -33.04 -2.78 17.80
CA TYR A 5 -31.94 -3.75 17.96
C TYR A 5 -30.87 -3.59 16.88
N GLU A 6 -31.25 -3.21 15.66
CA GLU A 6 -30.32 -2.97 14.55
C GLU A 6 -29.44 -1.71 14.79
N SER A 7 -29.99 -0.71 15.48
CA SER A 7 -29.28 0.52 15.86
C SER A 7 -28.24 0.32 16.98
N ALA A 8 -28.49 -0.64 17.89
CA ALA A 8 -27.57 -0.97 18.97
C ALA A 8 -26.39 -1.84 18.50
N ALA A 9 -26.62 -2.72 17.51
CA ALA A 9 -25.57 -3.52 16.90
C ALA A 9 -24.50 -2.64 16.21
N ASN A 10 -24.94 -1.56 15.56
CA ASN A 10 -24.05 -0.64 14.87
C ASN A 10 -23.17 0.20 15.83
N SER A 11 -23.66 0.48 17.04
CA SER A 11 -22.92 1.23 18.07
C SER A 11 -21.98 0.38 18.93
N LEU A 12 -22.11 -0.96 18.85
CA LEU A 12 -21.29 -1.94 19.59
C LEU A 12 -20.28 -2.71 18.71
N GLY A 13 -20.14 -2.35 17.42
CA GLY A 13 -19.21 -3.02 16.49
C GLY A 13 -19.71 -4.39 15.98
N LEU A 14 -21.03 -4.61 15.94
CA LEU A 14 -21.65 -5.89 15.55
C LEU A 14 -21.98 -6.01 14.05
N PHE A 15 -21.69 -5.00 13.22
CA PHE A 15 -21.50 -5.26 11.80
C PHE A 15 -20.14 -5.92 11.58
N SER A 16 -20.05 -7.16 12.03
CA SER A 16 -19.33 -8.17 11.29
C SER A 16 -20.02 -8.22 9.93
N SER A 17 -19.57 -7.41 8.97
CA SER A 17 -19.86 -7.69 7.56
C SER A 17 -19.39 -9.14 7.36
N PRO A 18 -20.27 -10.11 7.06
CA PRO A 18 -19.89 -11.52 6.96
C PRO A 18 -18.85 -11.75 5.84
N CYS A 19 -18.59 -10.72 5.04
CA CYS A 19 -17.66 -10.66 3.93
C CYS A 19 -16.33 -9.94 4.24
N LEU A 20 -16.08 -9.53 5.50
CA LEU A 20 -14.86 -8.83 5.91
C LEU A 20 -13.77 -9.81 6.33
N THR A 21 -12.62 -9.77 5.67
CA THR A 21 -11.42 -10.53 6.03
C THR A 21 -10.23 -9.59 6.20
N LYS A 22 -9.44 -9.76 7.26
CA LYS A 22 -8.18 -9.00 7.41
C LYS A 22 -7.08 -9.67 6.61
N VAL A 23 -6.35 -8.89 5.83
CA VAL A 23 -5.25 -9.37 5.00
C VAL A 23 -3.98 -8.58 5.28
N GLU A 24 -2.85 -9.29 5.21
CA GLU A 24 -1.51 -8.71 5.35
C GLU A 24 -0.87 -8.58 3.96
N LEU A 25 -0.50 -7.37 3.58
CA LEU A 25 0.25 -7.09 2.37
C LEU A 25 1.71 -6.77 2.72
N ARG A 26 2.63 -7.54 2.15
CA ARG A 26 4.07 -7.38 2.29
C ARG A 26 4.66 -7.01 0.94
N VAL A 27 5.60 -6.08 0.93
CA VAL A 27 6.15 -5.53 -0.31
C VAL A 27 7.67 -5.64 -0.28
N THR A 28 8.23 -6.07 -1.42
CA THR A 28 9.68 -6.06 -1.68
C THR A 28 9.91 -5.49 -3.06
N CYS A 29 10.98 -4.72 -3.24
CA CYS A 29 11.38 -4.25 -4.56
C CYS A 29 12.80 -4.72 -4.88
N LYS A 30 13.03 -5.08 -6.14
CA LYS A 30 14.34 -5.50 -6.65
C LYS A 30 14.64 -4.74 -7.93
N GLY A 31 15.90 -4.41 -8.14
CA GLY A 31 16.38 -3.83 -9.38
C GLY A 31 15.91 -2.39 -9.61
N ILE A 32 15.88 -1.56 -8.56
CA ILE A 32 15.66 -0.12 -8.75
C ILE A 32 16.80 0.41 -9.63
N SER A 33 16.44 1.04 -10.75
CA SER A 33 17.42 1.54 -11.72
C SER A 33 18.30 2.60 -11.06
N ASP A 34 19.61 2.35 -11.08
CA ASP A 34 20.61 3.32 -10.68
C ASP A 34 20.72 4.37 -11.80
N ARG A 35 19.94 5.47 -11.67
CA ARG A 35 19.95 6.55 -12.68
C ARG A 35 21.30 7.28 -12.71
N ASP A 36 21.99 7.32 -11.57
CA ASP A 36 23.27 7.97 -11.39
C ASP A 36 24.17 7.10 -10.52
N ALA A 37 25.17 6.45 -11.10
CA ALA A 37 26.12 5.53 -10.43
C ALA A 37 26.90 6.14 -9.23
N LEU A 38 26.61 7.38 -8.86
CA LEU A 38 27.17 8.14 -7.74
C LEU A 38 26.22 8.26 -6.54
N SER A 39 24.90 8.10 -6.69
CA SER A 39 23.93 8.22 -5.59
C SER A 39 22.88 7.11 -5.61
N LYS A 40 22.94 6.22 -4.62
CA LYS A 40 21.93 5.18 -4.43
C LYS A 40 20.63 5.81 -3.90
N PRO A 41 19.46 5.32 -4.35
CA PRO A 41 18.17 5.84 -3.90
C PRO A 41 17.90 5.48 -2.44
N ASP A 42 17.03 6.26 -1.81
CA ASP A 42 16.42 6.03 -0.51
C ASP A 42 14.95 5.63 -0.71
N PRO A 43 14.67 4.39 -1.16
CA PRO A 43 13.33 3.98 -1.55
C PRO A 43 12.33 3.89 -0.39
N CYS A 44 11.10 4.31 -0.68
CA CYS A 44 9.93 4.25 0.18
C CYS A 44 8.67 3.94 -0.64
N PHE A 45 7.84 2.98 -0.20
CA PHE A 45 6.54 2.72 -0.79
C PHE A 45 5.43 3.52 -0.10
N VAL A 46 4.52 4.07 -0.89
CA VAL A 46 3.26 4.65 -0.45
C VAL A 46 2.13 3.79 -0.98
N LEU A 47 1.31 3.26 -0.08
CA LEU A 47 0.09 2.54 -0.42
C LEU A 47 -1.06 3.52 -0.51
N LYS A 48 -1.73 3.54 -1.66
CA LYS A 48 -2.96 4.29 -1.89
C LYS A 48 -4.12 3.35 -2.19
N MET A 49 -5.32 3.78 -1.83
CA MET A 49 -6.56 3.08 -2.15
C MET A 49 -7.53 4.04 -2.83
N LYS A 50 -8.25 3.55 -3.83
CA LYS A 50 -9.22 4.37 -4.56
C LYS A 50 -10.55 4.39 -3.80
N SER A 51 -11.01 5.58 -3.44
CA SER A 51 -12.32 5.81 -2.83
C SER A 51 -13.03 6.98 -3.52
N HIS A 52 -14.31 6.82 -3.86
CA HIS A 52 -15.12 7.83 -4.57
C HIS A 52 -14.45 8.46 -5.79
N GLY A 53 -13.65 7.69 -6.54
CA GLY A 53 -12.94 8.16 -7.73
C GLY A 53 -11.57 8.79 -7.45
N GLN A 54 -11.21 9.02 -6.19
CA GLN A 54 -9.95 9.66 -5.77
C GLN A 54 -9.00 8.64 -5.14
N TRP A 55 -7.69 8.85 -5.31
CA TRP A 55 -6.66 8.04 -4.66
C TRP A 55 -6.29 8.66 -3.32
N MET A 56 -6.48 7.89 -2.25
CA MET A 56 -6.17 8.30 -0.89
C MET A 56 -4.97 7.53 -0.38
N GLU A 57 -4.00 8.22 0.23
CA GLU A 57 -2.92 7.55 0.95
C GLU A 57 -3.50 6.79 2.15
N VAL A 58 -3.19 5.50 2.20
CA VAL A 58 -3.55 4.61 3.31
C VAL A 58 -2.42 4.59 4.32
N ASP A 59 -1.21 4.31 3.85
CA ASP A 59 -0.04 4.15 4.70
C ASP A 59 1.25 4.18 3.85
N ARG A 60 2.42 4.17 4.50
CA ARG A 60 3.74 4.14 3.87
C ARG A 60 4.70 3.18 4.59
N THR A 61 5.72 2.70 3.88
CA THR A 61 6.81 1.93 4.49
C THR A 61 7.83 2.83 5.17
N GLU A 62 8.78 2.22 5.86
CA GLU A 62 10.03 2.88 6.19
C GLU A 62 10.82 3.27 4.93
N VAL A 63 11.69 4.27 5.07
CA VAL A 63 12.68 4.65 4.05
C VAL A 63 13.92 3.79 4.25
N ILE A 64 14.35 3.05 3.23
CA ILE A 64 15.58 2.26 3.30
C ILE A 64 16.69 3.03 2.59
N ARG A 65 17.67 3.52 3.35
CA ARG A 65 18.71 4.39 2.77
C ARG A 65 19.66 3.65 1.84
N SER A 66 20.01 4.29 0.73
CA SER A 66 21.06 3.89 -0.21
C SER A 66 20.95 2.43 -0.65
N CYS A 67 19.74 2.00 -1.03
CA CYS A 67 19.42 0.59 -1.31
C CYS A 67 18.65 0.42 -2.62
N VAL A 68 19.16 -0.43 -3.51
CA VAL A 68 18.53 -0.74 -4.82
C VAL A 68 17.64 -1.99 -4.81
N ASN A 69 17.66 -2.76 -3.72
CA ASN A 69 16.86 -3.97 -3.51
C ASN A 69 16.20 -3.96 -2.12
N PRO A 70 15.35 -2.97 -1.81
CA PRO A 70 14.80 -2.80 -0.48
C PRO A 70 13.84 -3.95 -0.11
N THR A 71 14.03 -4.48 1.11
CA THR A 71 13.09 -5.39 1.78
C THR A 71 12.52 -4.67 2.99
N TYR A 72 11.22 -4.44 2.99
CA TYR A 72 10.56 -3.67 4.04
C TYR A 72 10.02 -4.59 5.13
N SER A 73 10.15 -4.15 6.37
CA SER A 73 9.56 -4.81 7.54
C SER A 73 8.11 -4.40 7.73
N LYS A 74 7.68 -3.27 7.17
CA LYS A 74 6.29 -2.83 7.18
C LYS A 74 5.38 -3.88 6.55
N VAL A 75 4.34 -4.26 7.29
CA VAL A 75 3.22 -5.06 6.82
C VAL A 75 1.99 -4.16 6.80
N PHE A 76 1.34 -4.02 5.65
CA PHE A 76 0.08 -3.28 5.55
C PHE A 76 -1.06 -4.22 5.94
N THR A 77 -1.83 -3.86 6.96
CA THR A 77 -3.04 -4.60 7.33
C THR A 77 -4.23 -3.91 6.68
N LEU A 78 -4.95 -4.64 5.83
CA LEU A 78 -6.10 -4.12 5.09
C LEU A 78 -7.34 -4.93 5.41
N ASP A 79 -8.47 -4.24 5.42
CA ASP A 79 -9.79 -4.84 5.50
C ASP A 79 -10.24 -5.20 4.08
N PHE A 80 -10.39 -6.49 3.77
CA PHE A 80 -10.86 -7.01 2.49
C PHE A 80 -12.37 -7.26 2.55
N TYR A 81 -13.11 -6.62 1.64
CA TYR A 81 -14.55 -6.77 1.48
C TYR A 81 -14.82 -7.51 0.16
N PHE A 82 -15.30 -8.76 0.24
CA PHE A 82 -15.51 -9.63 -0.94
C PHE A 82 -16.43 -9.00 -2.01
N GLU A 83 -17.42 -8.22 -1.59
CA GLU A 83 -18.41 -7.59 -2.47
C GLU A 83 -17.91 -6.31 -3.14
N GLU A 84 -16.72 -5.82 -2.78
CA GLU A 84 -16.17 -4.56 -3.29
C GLU A 84 -14.92 -4.75 -4.15
N VAL A 85 -14.85 -3.98 -5.24
CA VAL A 85 -13.63 -3.88 -6.04
C VAL A 85 -12.70 -2.84 -5.40
N GLN A 86 -11.93 -3.31 -4.42
CA GLN A 86 -10.95 -2.50 -3.72
C GLN A 86 -9.68 -2.31 -4.55
N ARG A 87 -9.51 -1.14 -5.15
CA ARG A 87 -8.33 -0.81 -5.97
C ARG A 87 -7.21 -0.23 -5.13
N LEU A 88 -6.03 -0.80 -5.27
CA LEU A 88 -4.80 -0.39 -4.62
C LEU A 88 -3.82 0.17 -5.65
N ARG A 89 -3.01 1.12 -5.21
CA ARG A 89 -1.87 1.63 -5.94
C ARG A 89 -0.67 1.73 -5.00
N LEU A 90 0.39 0.99 -5.32
CA LEU A 90 1.68 1.10 -4.64
C LEU A 90 2.57 2.01 -5.47
N GLU A 91 3.01 3.11 -4.87
CA GLU A 91 3.91 4.08 -5.50
C GLU A 91 5.27 4.01 -4.80
N LEU A 92 6.34 3.90 -5.58
CA LEU A 92 7.72 3.88 -5.11
C LEU A 92 8.33 5.25 -5.31
N TYR A 93 8.91 5.79 -4.24
CA TYR A 93 9.59 7.09 -4.23
C TYR A 93 11.03 6.94 -3.77
N ASP A 94 11.92 7.74 -4.34
CA ASP A 94 13.25 8.02 -3.80
C ASP A 94 13.17 9.27 -2.92
N VAL A 95 13.42 9.11 -1.62
CA VAL A 95 13.32 10.19 -0.62
C VAL A 95 14.70 10.79 -0.34
N ASN A 96 15.61 10.77 -1.32
CA ASN A 96 16.96 11.29 -1.12
C ASN A 96 16.91 12.74 -0.58
N SER A 97 17.73 13.01 0.44
CA SER A 97 17.81 14.34 1.06
C SER A 97 18.77 15.28 0.34
N SER A 98 19.31 14.87 -0.82
CA SER A 98 20.39 15.54 -1.54
C SER A 98 19.91 16.55 -2.58
N HIS A 99 18.68 16.43 -3.07
CA HIS A 99 18.06 17.49 -3.85
C HIS A 99 17.55 18.57 -2.90
N THR A 100 17.90 19.82 -3.22
CA THR A 100 17.68 21.01 -2.39
C THR A 100 16.22 21.25 -2.06
N GLY A 101 15.73 20.66 -0.96
CA GLY A 101 14.43 20.98 -0.36
C GLY A 101 13.70 19.74 0.19
N LEU A 102 13.17 19.86 1.41
CA LEU A 102 12.36 18.86 2.15
C LEU A 102 11.01 18.47 1.47
N LYS A 103 10.83 18.69 0.16
CA LYS A 103 9.51 18.65 -0.49
C LYS A 103 9.36 17.77 -1.72
N GLU A 104 10.44 17.23 -2.29
CA GLU A 104 10.34 16.52 -3.56
C GLU A 104 11.01 15.16 -3.44
N ALA A 105 10.20 14.14 -3.08
CA ALA A 105 10.62 12.76 -3.27
C ALA A 105 10.41 12.41 -4.75
N ASP A 106 11.42 11.82 -5.38
CA ASP A 106 11.40 11.49 -6.80
C ASP A 106 10.55 10.24 -7.03
N PHE A 107 9.57 10.33 -7.93
CA PHE A 107 8.74 9.18 -8.28
C PHE A 107 9.53 8.18 -9.14
N LEU A 108 9.71 6.96 -8.62
CA LEU A 108 10.44 5.89 -9.28
C LEU A 108 9.52 4.97 -10.10
N GLY A 109 8.27 4.77 -9.65
CA GLY A 109 7.30 3.96 -10.36
C GLY A 109 6.06 3.63 -9.54
N SER A 110 5.05 3.04 -10.18
CA SER A 110 3.85 2.56 -9.47
C SER A 110 3.29 1.29 -10.08
N VAL A 111 2.64 0.48 -9.24
CA VAL A 111 1.83 -0.64 -9.66
C VAL A 111 0.41 -0.46 -9.12
N GLU A 112 -0.59 -0.69 -9.99
CA GLU A 112 -2.00 -0.72 -9.62
C GLU A 112 -2.49 -2.17 -9.65
N CYS A 113 -3.24 -2.56 -8.62
CA CYS A 113 -3.87 -3.88 -8.54
C CYS A 113 -5.19 -3.79 -7.77
N THR A 114 -5.99 -4.85 -7.78
CA THR A 114 -7.12 -4.97 -6.83
C THR A 114 -6.73 -5.87 -5.67
N LEU A 115 -7.27 -5.61 -4.47
CA LEU A 115 -6.97 -6.45 -3.31
C LEU A 115 -7.38 -7.92 -3.53
N GLY A 116 -8.45 -8.15 -4.30
CA GLY A 116 -8.85 -9.51 -4.73
C GLY A 116 -7.87 -10.21 -5.68
N GLN A 117 -7.02 -9.48 -6.41
CA GLN A 117 -5.97 -10.06 -7.27
C GLN A 117 -4.69 -10.42 -6.51
N VAL A 118 -4.46 -9.82 -5.33
CA VAL A 118 -3.20 -9.96 -4.57
C VAL A 118 -2.98 -11.38 -4.04
N GLY A 119 -4.05 -12.17 -3.86
CA GLY A 119 -3.98 -13.54 -3.32
C GLY A 119 -3.17 -14.56 -4.13
N HIS A 120 -2.63 -14.20 -5.30
CA HIS A 120 -1.79 -15.07 -6.12
C HIS A 120 -0.58 -14.39 -6.78
N LEU A 121 -0.17 -13.21 -6.32
CA LEU A 121 1.03 -12.53 -6.82
C LEU A 121 2.30 -13.10 -6.15
N ASP A 122 2.50 -14.42 -6.24
CA ASP A 122 3.87 -14.94 -6.19
C ASP A 122 4.59 -14.34 -7.40
N GLY A 123 5.71 -13.66 -7.16
CA GLY A 123 6.50 -13.03 -8.21
C GLY A 123 6.79 -13.98 -9.38
N PRO A 124 7.17 -13.45 -10.56
CA PRO A 124 7.40 -14.29 -11.74
C PRO A 124 8.32 -15.46 -11.36
N ARG A 125 7.81 -16.68 -11.52
CA ARG A 125 8.62 -17.89 -11.59
C ARG A 125 9.41 -17.78 -12.89
N CYS A 126 10.56 -17.12 -12.82
CA CYS A 126 11.60 -17.28 -13.83
C CYS A 126 12.13 -18.71 -13.78
#